data_AF-A0A367B5D1-F1
#
_entry.id   AF-A0A367B5D1-F1
#
_cell.length_a   1.000
_cell.length_b   1.000
_cell.length_c   1.000
_cell.angle_alpha   90.00
_cell.angle_beta   90.00
_cell.angle_gamma   90.00
#
_symmetry.space_group_name_H-M   'P 1'
#
loop_
_entity.id
_entity.type
_entity.pdbx_description
1 polymer ?
#
loop_
_entity_poly.entity_id
_entity_poly.type
_entity_poly.pdbx_seq_one_letter_code
_entity_poly.pdbx_strand_id
1 'polypeptide(L)'
;MRGRGTRGRGAGGSGRPATLDRGSERADLAHLEQFVGTRRGVEGYVEPRTAVTETTIVLVAADGEWTRRRIAGPEVARRLSRELSIPVYDAQVTGYPRRMRDWTSRRNHDHPR
;
A
#
# COMPACT_ATOMS: atom_id res chain seq x y z
N MET A 1 -11.74 -55.75 4.01
CA MET A 1 -11.96 -54.42 4.64
C MET A 1 -11.84 -53.35 3.55
N ARG A 2 -12.81 -52.43 3.46
CA ARG A 2 -13.01 -51.42 2.40
C ARG A 2 -12.49 -50.03 2.82
N GLY A 3 -12.12 -49.20 1.82
CA GLY A 3 -12.05 -47.72 1.85
C GLY A 3 -10.61 -47.19 1.80
N ARG A 4 -10.07 -46.59 0.72
CA ARG A 4 -10.39 -45.39 -0.09
C ARG A 4 -10.19 -44.04 0.66
N GLY A 5 -9.31 -43.19 0.11
CA GLY A 5 -9.26 -41.73 0.35
C GLY A 5 -7.85 -41.14 0.11
N THR A 6 -7.40 -40.95 -1.13
CA THR A 6 -7.34 -39.67 -1.87
C THR A 6 -6.65 -38.47 -1.18
N ARG A 7 -5.49 -38.10 -1.76
CA ARG A 7 -4.96 -36.75 -2.07
C ARG A 7 -5.15 -35.61 -1.07
N GLY A 8 -4.01 -35.04 -0.65
CA GLY A 8 -3.88 -33.65 -0.21
C GLY A 8 -2.53 -33.09 -0.60
N ARG A 9 -2.42 -32.59 -1.84
CA ARG A 9 -1.34 -31.71 -2.30
C ARG A 9 -1.77 -30.27 -1.98
N GLY A 10 -0.94 -29.53 -1.24
CA GLY A 10 -1.07 -28.09 -1.00
C GLY A 10 0.17 -27.64 -0.23
N ALA A 11 1.27 -27.26 -0.86
CA ALA A 11 1.50 -26.03 -1.62
C ALA A 11 1.31 -24.77 -0.75
N GLY A 12 2.44 -24.19 -0.35
CA GLY A 12 2.66 -22.75 -0.45
C GLY A 12 2.02 -21.86 0.61
N GLY A 13 2.82 -21.50 1.60
CA GLY A 13 2.59 -20.34 2.45
C GLY A 13 3.84 -20.08 3.25
N SER A 14 4.86 -19.51 2.60
CA SER A 14 6.08 -19.04 3.24
C SER A 14 5.72 -18.12 4.39
N GLY A 15 5.68 -18.66 5.60
CA GLY A 15 5.70 -17.89 6.83
C GLY A 15 7.04 -17.17 6.89
N ARG A 16 7.10 -15.95 6.32
CA ARG A 16 8.12 -15.00 6.73
C ARG A 16 7.93 -14.81 8.24
N PRO A 17 9.01 -14.84 9.04
CA PRO A 17 8.87 -14.70 10.47
C PRO A 17 8.13 -13.38 10.77
N ALA A 18 7.06 -13.46 11.57
CA ALA A 18 6.19 -12.34 11.93
C ALA A 18 6.94 -11.10 12.46
N THR A 19 8.18 -11.29 12.91
CA THR A 19 9.11 -10.24 13.33
C THR A 19 9.56 -9.34 12.17
N LEU A 20 9.84 -9.91 10.99
CA LEU A 20 10.21 -9.15 9.79
C LEU A 20 9.03 -8.37 9.24
N ASP A 21 7.83 -8.95 9.33
CA ASP A 21 6.57 -8.30 8.93
C ASP A 21 6.31 -7.07 9.80
N ARG A 22 6.34 -7.25 11.14
CA ARG A 22 6.19 -6.15 12.10
C ARG A 22 7.26 -5.06 11.96
N GLY A 23 8.49 -5.45 11.67
CA GLY A 23 9.58 -4.51 11.40
C GLY A 23 9.34 -3.70 10.13
N SER A 24 8.88 -4.36 9.07
CA SER A 24 8.55 -3.73 7.80
C SER A 24 7.35 -2.80 7.94
N GLU A 25 6.29 -3.20 8.65
CA GLU A 25 5.14 -2.36 8.95
C GLU A 25 5.55 -1.06 9.67
N ARG A 26 6.43 -1.14 10.66
CA ARG A 26 6.93 0.06 11.36
C ARG A 26 7.74 0.98 10.46
N ALA A 27 8.63 0.42 9.63
CA ALA A 27 9.41 1.20 8.68
C ALA A 27 8.53 1.85 7.61
N ASP A 28 7.49 1.15 7.16
CA ASP A 28 6.50 1.62 6.22
C ASP A 28 5.71 2.81 6.81
N LEU A 29 5.23 2.69 8.06
CA LEU A 29 4.56 3.78 8.77
C LEU A 29 5.47 5.01 8.93
N ALA A 30 6.69 4.83 9.40
CA ALA A 30 7.65 5.92 9.56
C ALA A 30 7.94 6.63 8.23
N HIS A 31 7.99 5.88 7.12
CA HIS A 31 8.15 6.46 5.79
C HIS A 31 6.92 7.29 5.38
N LEU A 32 5.71 6.84 5.68
CA LEU A 32 4.48 7.59 5.41
C LEU A 32 4.44 8.90 6.21
N GLU A 33 4.80 8.85 7.49
CA GLU A 33 4.90 10.03 8.36
C GLU A 33 5.93 11.03 7.82
N GLN A 34 7.12 10.55 7.45
CA GLN A 34 8.16 11.39 6.86
C GLN A 34 7.72 12.01 5.54
N PHE A 35 7.03 11.26 4.69
CA PHE A 35 6.51 11.76 3.41
C PHE A 35 5.52 12.90 3.62
N VAL A 36 4.55 12.73 4.52
CA VAL A 36 3.58 13.79 4.86
C VAL A 36 4.27 14.98 5.53
N GLY A 37 5.27 14.74 6.39
CA GLY A 37 6.01 15.81 7.06
C GLY A 37 6.86 16.67 6.11
N THR A 38 7.27 16.13 4.97
CA THR A 38 8.16 16.81 4.01
C THR A 38 7.46 17.34 2.77
N ARG A 39 6.25 16.86 2.45
CA ARG A 39 5.45 17.30 1.30
C ARG A 39 4.21 18.10 1.75
N ARG A 40 3.61 18.86 0.83
CA ARG A 40 2.38 19.63 1.07
C ARG A 40 1.22 19.06 0.24
N GLY A 41 0.00 19.26 0.74
CA GLY A 41 -1.24 18.84 0.08
C GLY A 41 -1.26 17.34 -0.22
N VAL A 42 -0.81 16.52 0.72
CA VAL A 42 -0.76 15.07 0.56
C VAL A 42 -2.15 14.49 0.71
N GLU A 43 -2.52 13.62 -0.22
CA GLU A 43 -3.76 12.86 -0.21
C GLU A 43 -3.44 11.36 -0.19
N GLY A 44 -4.16 10.59 0.61
CA GLY A 44 -4.02 9.13 0.68
C GLY A 44 -5.07 8.39 -0.15
N TYR A 45 -4.65 7.31 -0.78
CA TYR A 45 -5.49 6.43 -1.59
C TYR A 45 -5.26 4.99 -1.14
N VAL A 46 -6.29 4.36 -0.58
CA VAL A 46 -6.22 2.99 -0.07
C VAL A 46 -6.61 2.03 -1.17
N GLU A 47 -5.77 1.04 -1.38
CA GLU A 47 -6.08 -0.12 -2.19
C GLU A 47 -6.50 -1.24 -1.22
N PRO A 48 -7.77 -1.67 -1.24
CA PRO A 48 -8.22 -2.75 -0.39
C PRO A 48 -7.49 -4.05 -0.71
N ARG A 49 -7.33 -4.92 0.29
CA ARG A 49 -6.83 -6.27 0.05
C ARG A 49 -7.68 -6.98 -1.01
N THR A 50 -7.01 -7.68 -1.92
CA THR A 50 -7.64 -8.58 -2.88
C THR A 50 -7.27 -10.02 -2.57
N ALA A 51 -7.68 -10.97 -3.41
CA ALA A 51 -7.29 -12.38 -3.28
C ALA A 51 -5.76 -12.58 -3.41
N VAL A 52 -5.06 -11.65 -4.06
CA VAL A 52 -3.63 -11.79 -4.41
C VAL A 52 -2.77 -10.61 -3.95
N THR A 53 -3.36 -9.56 -3.39
CA THR A 53 -2.64 -8.39 -2.87
C THR A 53 -3.10 -8.01 -1.48
N GLU A 54 -2.14 -7.64 -0.63
CA GLU A 54 -2.41 -7.09 0.69
C GLU A 54 -2.96 -5.66 0.59
N THR A 55 -3.48 -5.13 1.71
CA THR A 55 -3.95 -3.74 1.75
C THR A 55 -2.75 -2.80 1.61
N THR A 56 -2.82 -1.85 0.69
CA THR A 56 -1.77 -0.84 0.51
C THR A 56 -2.36 0.56 0.56
N ILE A 57 -1.53 1.54 0.91
CA ILE A 57 -1.85 2.95 0.81
C ILE A 57 -0.86 3.63 -0.12
N VAL A 58 -1.39 4.49 -0.99
CA VAL A 58 -0.64 5.37 -1.88
C VAL A 58 -0.82 6.79 -1.38
N LEU A 59 0.28 7.45 -1.03
CA LEU A 59 0.26 8.87 -0.72
C LEU A 59 0.67 9.65 -1.97
N VAL A 60 -0.09 10.70 -2.30
CA VAL A 60 0.16 11.57 -3.45
C VAL A 60 0.22 13.00 -2.97
N ALA A 61 1.38 13.63 -3.12
CA ALA A 61 1.59 15.05 -2.83
C ALA A 61 0.96 15.97 -3.89
N ALA A 62 0.89 17.26 -3.59
CA ALA A 62 0.29 18.26 -4.47
C ALA A 62 1.04 18.42 -5.81
N ASP A 63 2.35 18.21 -5.83
CA ASP A 63 3.21 18.24 -7.02
C ASP A 63 3.13 16.96 -7.87
N GLY A 64 2.41 15.95 -7.39
CA GLY A 64 2.26 14.65 -8.03
C GLY A 64 3.28 13.60 -7.60
N GLU A 65 4.25 13.93 -6.74
CA GLU A 65 5.12 12.93 -6.13
C GLU A 65 4.28 11.93 -5.33
N TRP A 66 4.59 10.66 -5.44
CA TRP A 66 3.85 9.63 -4.74
C TRP A 66 4.74 8.52 -4.18
N THR A 67 4.25 7.88 -3.11
CA THR A 67 4.85 6.68 -2.51
C THR A 67 3.76 5.66 -2.18
N ARG A 68 4.10 4.37 -2.20
CA ARG A 68 3.19 3.25 -1.90
C ARG A 68 3.77 2.37 -0.81
N ARG A 69 2.98 2.07 0.22
CA ARG A 69 3.39 1.23 1.36
C ARG A 69 2.30 0.24 1.74
N ARG A 70 2.70 -0.89 2.33
CA ARG A 70 1.76 -1.89 2.86
C ARG A 70 1.25 -1.44 4.21
N ILE A 71 0.01 -1.80 4.50
CA ILE A 71 -0.62 -1.57 5.79
C ILE A 71 -1.41 -2.81 6.20
N ALA A 72 -1.52 -3.06 7.51
CA ALA A 72 -2.22 -4.22 8.04
C ALA A 72 -3.71 -4.28 7.62
N GLY A 73 -4.32 -3.14 7.27
CA GLY A 73 -5.70 -3.10 6.80
C GLY A 73 -6.29 -1.69 6.68
N PRO A 74 -7.56 -1.58 6.25
CA PRO A 74 -8.23 -0.29 6.05
C PRO A 74 -8.40 0.53 7.33
N GLU A 75 -8.42 -0.12 8.50
CA GLU A 75 -8.46 0.56 9.80
C GLU A 75 -7.20 1.39 10.06
N VAL A 76 -6.03 0.87 9.65
CA VAL A 76 -4.75 1.60 9.74
C VAL A 76 -4.79 2.83 8.85
N ALA A 77 -5.35 2.73 7.64
CA ALA A 77 -5.50 3.90 6.77
C ALA A 77 -6.41 4.98 7.39
N ARG A 78 -7.52 4.58 8.02
CA ARG A 78 -8.40 5.52 8.75
C ARG A 78 -7.68 6.17 9.92
N ARG A 79 -6.83 5.43 10.64
CA ARG A 79 -6.00 5.98 11.71
C ARG A 79 -4.97 6.98 11.16
N LEU A 80 -4.27 6.63 10.08
CA LEU A 80 -3.32 7.51 9.41
C LEU A 80 -3.96 8.80 8.92
N SER A 81 -5.19 8.74 8.39
CA SER A 81 -5.95 9.94 8.03
C SER A 81 -6.09 10.90 9.21
N ARG A 82 -6.42 10.38 10.39
CA ARG A 82 -6.59 11.17 11.62
C ARG A 82 -5.26 11.68 12.17
N GLU A 83 -4.24 10.83 12.25
CA GLU A 83 -2.93 11.18 12.81
C GLU A 83 -2.18 12.17 11.93
N LEU A 84 -2.23 11.98 10.61
CA LEU A 84 -1.53 12.83 9.65
C LEU A 84 -2.38 14.01 9.16
N SER A 85 -3.66 14.07 9.57
CA SER A 85 -4.63 15.09 9.13
C SER A 85 -4.70 15.23 7.60
N ILE A 86 -4.64 14.10 6.89
CA ILE A 86 -4.75 14.05 5.43
C ILE A 86 -6.07 13.40 5.00
N PRO A 87 -6.67 13.85 3.89
CA PRO A 87 -7.80 13.14 3.31
C PRO A 87 -7.35 11.78 2.79
N VAL A 88 -8.16 10.75 3.03
CA VAL A 88 -7.91 9.38 2.57
C VAL A 88 -9.13 8.85 1.83
N TYR A 89 -8.91 8.34 0.63
CA TYR A 89 -9.94 7.83 -0.27
C TYR A 89 -9.74 6.35 -0.59
N ASP A 90 -10.78 5.69 -1.07
CA ASP A 90 -10.67 4.36 -1.65
C ASP A 90 -10.29 4.49 -3.14
N ALA A 91 -9.12 3.97 -3.51
CA ALA A 91 -8.60 4.07 -4.87
C ALA A 91 -9.48 3.36 -5.91
N GLN A 92 -10.26 2.35 -5.51
CA GLN A 92 -11.21 1.67 -6.40
C GLN A 92 -12.45 2.53 -6.69
N VAL A 93 -12.77 3.46 -5.79
CA VAL A 93 -13.94 4.36 -5.92
C VAL A 93 -13.55 5.66 -6.63
N THR A 94 -12.51 6.36 -6.15
CA THR A 94 -12.11 7.66 -6.72
C THR A 94 -11.16 7.52 -7.90
N GLY A 95 -10.46 6.39 -8.03
CA GLY A 95 -9.31 6.28 -8.93
C GLY A 95 -8.10 7.08 -8.43
N TYR A 96 -7.05 7.11 -9.25
CA TYR A 96 -5.83 7.87 -8.97
C TYR A 96 -5.87 9.27 -9.58
N PRO A 97 -5.32 10.29 -8.90
CA PRO A 97 -5.38 11.66 -9.35
C PRO A 97 -4.48 11.88 -10.58
N ARG A 98 -4.87 12.80 -11.48
CA ARG A 98 -4.14 13.06 -12.73
C ARG A 98 -2.68 13.46 -12.49
N ARG A 99 -2.41 14.26 -11.45
CA ARG A 99 -1.06 14.69 -11.08
C ARG A 99 -0.08 13.53 -10.79
N MET A 100 -0.57 12.43 -10.21
CA MET A 100 0.25 11.22 -10.00
C MET A 100 0.67 10.59 -11.33
N ARG A 101 -0.25 10.55 -12.30
CA ARG A 101 0.03 10.05 -13.65
C ARG A 101 1.03 10.95 -14.36
N ASP A 102 0.81 12.27 -14.31
CA ASP A 102 1.69 13.26 -14.94
C ASP A 102 3.12 13.17 -14.38
N TRP A 103 3.27 13.04 -13.06
CA TRP A 103 4.57 12.86 -12.42
C TRP A 103 5.26 11.55 -12.83
N THR A 104 4.51 10.46 -12.93
CA THR A 104 5.04 9.15 -13.35
C THR A 104 5.52 9.21 -14.80
N SER A 105 4.77 9.87 -15.68
CA SER A 105 5.17 10.12 -17.07
C SER A 105 6.44 10.96 -17.18
N ARG A 106 6.58 12.00 -16.33
CA ARG A 106 7.79 12.84 -16.26
C ARG A 106 9.00 12.05 -15.77
N ARG A 107 8.86 11.26 -14.70
CA ARG A 107 9.96 10.45 -14.15
C ARG A 107 10.37 9.31 -15.08
N ASN A 108 9.42 8.69 -15.77
CA ASN A 108 9.74 7.65 -16.76
C ASN A 108 10.44 8.21 -18.00
N HIS A 109 10.34 9.51 -18.27
CA HIS A 109 11.13 10.18 -19.32
C HIS A 109 12.60 10.39 -18.91
N ASP A 110 12.87 10.49 -17.60
CA ASP A 110 14.20 10.77 -17.03
C ASP A 110 15.05 9.52 -16.78
N HIS A 111 14.47 8.31 -16.92
CA HIS A 111 15.17 7.03 -16.83
C HIS A 111 15.27 6.41 -18.24
N PRO A 112 16.37 6.62 -18.99
CA PRO A 112 16.60 5.88 -20.22
C PRO A 112 16.68 4.38 -19.89
N ARG A 113 15.99 3.57 -20.69
CA ARG A 113 15.99 2.11 -20.57
C ARG A 113 17.33 1.50 -20.90
#